data_AF-A0AA43DGS9-F1
#
_entry.id   AF-A0AA43DGS9-F1
#
_cell.length_a   1.000
_cell.length_b   1.000
_cell.length_c   1.000
_cell.angle_alpha   90.00
_cell.angle_beta   90.00
_cell.angle_gamma   90.00
#
_symmetry.space_group_name_H-M   'P 1'
#
loop_
_entity.id
_entity.type
_entity.pdbx_description
1 polymer ?
#
loop_
_entity_poly.entity_id
_entity_poly.type
_entity_poly.pdbx_seq_one_letter_code
_entity_poly.pdbx_strand_id
1 'polypeptide(L)'
;MLPMISAAAARRWSEPCMVAAVLSMVWFCQQAADAKDLLPLKEQESTEVGSTQSPSFDDQQHGVPQSLFTWIKMAKGFDVEWDTFGRKGWYTQDPRLKPIEPRSVFTPETPAIYIVFEVAPLEDPTQFGVQWYREEPNSQMRQEQLGKDVLELPGHERYGYLEMTRSGERWIVGDYVAKVYIAPIGQQPFHAVNQVGMMRFRVVLSE
;
A
#
# COMPACT_ATOMS: atom_id res chain seq x y z
N MET A 1 -75.13 11.22 -23.56
CA MET A 1 -76.11 10.33 -22.92
C MET A 1 -75.83 10.33 -21.43
N LEU A 2 -76.63 11.06 -20.64
CA LEU A 2 -76.58 11.07 -19.17
C LEU A 2 -77.36 9.86 -18.64
N PRO A 3 -77.08 9.42 -17.40
CA PRO A 3 -78.15 8.88 -16.57
C PRO A 3 -78.32 9.68 -15.26
N MET A 4 -79.57 10.01 -14.99
CA MET A 4 -80.10 10.29 -13.64
C MET A 4 -80.09 9.00 -12.82
N ILE A 5 -79.86 9.10 -11.51
CA ILE A 5 -80.29 8.08 -10.55
C ILE A 5 -80.97 8.77 -9.37
N SER A 6 -82.14 8.22 -9.05
CA SER A 6 -83.09 8.61 -8.02
C SER A 6 -82.94 7.75 -6.76
N ALA A 7 -83.14 8.43 -5.63
CA ALA A 7 -83.71 8.01 -4.34
C ALA A 7 -83.16 6.81 -3.55
N ALA A 8 -82.97 7.11 -2.27
CA ALA A 8 -82.41 6.29 -1.21
C ALA A 8 -83.38 5.25 -0.62
N ALA A 9 -82.82 4.17 -0.11
CA ALA A 9 -83.42 3.32 0.92
C ALA A 9 -82.35 2.93 1.94
N ALA A 10 -82.44 3.51 3.15
CA ALA A 10 -81.61 3.12 4.27
C ALA A 10 -81.94 1.68 4.69
N ARG A 11 -80.96 0.78 4.57
CA ARG A 11 -81.05 -0.59 5.10
C ARG A 11 -80.03 -0.79 6.21
N ARG A 12 -80.59 -1.12 7.37
CA ARG A 12 -80.04 -1.73 8.58
C ARG A 12 -78.91 -2.73 8.25
N TRP A 13 -77.68 -2.44 8.66
CA TRP A 13 -76.53 -3.33 8.45
C TRP A 13 -76.43 -4.34 9.58
N SER A 14 -76.39 -5.61 9.18
CA SER A 14 -76.28 -6.81 9.99
C SER A 14 -74.84 -7.04 10.46
N GLU A 15 -74.70 -7.93 11.43
CA GLU A 15 -73.46 -8.30 12.13
C GLU A 15 -72.29 -8.91 11.30
N PRO A 16 -72.41 -9.38 10.03
CA PRO A 16 -71.25 -9.99 9.37
C PRO A 16 -70.22 -8.98 8.83
N CYS A 17 -70.50 -7.66 8.85
CA CYS A 17 -69.53 -6.64 8.42
C CYS A 17 -68.38 -6.41 9.41
N MET A 18 -68.55 -6.73 10.70
CA MET A 18 -67.49 -6.52 11.70
C MET A 18 -66.41 -7.61 11.67
N VAL A 19 -66.75 -8.83 11.24
CA VAL A 19 -65.80 -9.96 11.23
C VAL A 19 -64.79 -9.84 10.07
N ALA A 20 -65.23 -9.32 8.92
CA ALA A 20 -64.37 -9.13 7.74
C ALA A 20 -63.29 -8.04 7.94
N ALA A 21 -63.58 -7.01 8.73
CA ALA A 21 -62.63 -5.95 9.06
C ALA A 21 -61.52 -6.42 10.03
N VAL A 22 -61.84 -7.36 10.94
CA VAL A 22 -60.87 -7.91 11.89
C VAL A 22 -59.91 -8.89 11.20
N LEU A 23 -60.42 -9.72 10.28
CA LEU A 23 -59.59 -10.68 9.54
C LEU A 23 -58.57 -10.00 8.59
N SER A 24 -58.87 -8.82 8.08
CA SER A 24 -57.97 -8.06 7.19
C SER A 24 -56.83 -7.34 7.95
N MET A 25 -57.05 -6.91 9.20
CA MET A 25 -55.96 -6.37 10.04
C MET A 25 -54.98 -7.46 10.51
N VAL A 26 -55.44 -8.68 10.78
CA VAL A 26 -54.56 -9.78 11.21
C VAL A 26 -53.62 -10.23 10.07
N TRP A 27 -54.09 -10.20 8.82
CA TRP A 27 -53.27 -10.52 7.65
C TRP A 27 -52.18 -9.46 7.39
N PHE A 28 -52.48 -8.17 7.65
CA PHE A 28 -51.51 -7.09 7.48
C PHE A 28 -50.44 -7.07 8.59
N CYS A 29 -50.78 -7.50 9.81
CA CYS A 29 -49.81 -7.64 10.90
C CYS A 29 -48.83 -8.81 10.70
N GLN A 30 -49.21 -9.86 9.96
CA GLN A 30 -48.34 -11.01 9.70
C GLN A 30 -47.23 -10.73 8.67
N GLN A 31 -47.39 -9.77 7.75
CA GLN A 31 -46.33 -9.42 6.79
C GLN A 31 -45.23 -8.52 7.37
N ALA A 32 -45.44 -7.91 8.54
CA ALA A 32 -44.44 -7.06 9.19
C ALA A 32 -43.43 -7.84 10.05
N ALA A 33 -43.65 -9.15 10.27
CA ALA A 33 -42.87 -9.95 11.21
C ALA A 33 -41.74 -10.79 10.59
N ASP A 34 -41.59 -10.80 9.26
CA ASP A 34 -40.68 -11.73 8.56
C ASP A 34 -39.61 -11.00 7.70
N ALA A 35 -39.08 -9.88 8.22
CA ALA A 35 -38.01 -9.10 7.58
C ALA A 35 -36.94 -8.63 8.56
N LYS A 36 -36.60 -9.49 9.53
CA LYS A 36 -35.40 -9.31 10.35
C LYS A 36 -34.64 -10.63 10.43
N ASP A 37 -34.24 -11.12 9.26
CA ASP A 37 -33.07 -11.98 9.18
C ASP A 37 -31.88 -11.10 9.55
N LEU A 38 -31.57 -11.05 10.85
CA LEU A 38 -30.40 -10.38 11.38
C LEU A 38 -29.20 -11.18 10.87
N LEU A 39 -28.68 -10.76 9.71
CA LEU A 39 -27.37 -11.19 9.24
C LEU A 39 -26.43 -11.13 10.44
N PRO A 40 -25.74 -12.23 10.79
CA PRO A 40 -24.77 -12.20 11.86
C PRO A 40 -23.80 -11.06 11.54
N LEU A 41 -23.65 -10.14 12.51
CA LEU A 41 -22.69 -9.05 12.42
C LEU A 41 -21.36 -9.71 12.05
N LYS A 42 -20.88 -9.48 10.82
CA LYS A 42 -19.57 -9.96 10.40
C LYS A 42 -18.61 -9.40 11.43
N GLU A 43 -18.07 -10.26 12.29
CA GLU A 43 -17.03 -9.90 13.23
C GLU A 43 -15.96 -9.21 12.41
N GLN A 44 -15.87 -7.91 12.60
CA GLN A 44 -14.80 -7.13 12.03
C GLN A 44 -13.59 -7.56 12.85
N GLU A 45 -12.87 -8.55 12.33
CA GLU A 45 -11.57 -8.93 12.84
C GLU A 45 -10.81 -7.62 13.02
N SER A 46 -10.48 -7.33 14.27
CA SER A 46 -9.67 -6.17 14.63
C SER A 46 -8.27 -6.45 14.11
N THR A 47 -8.08 -6.28 12.80
CA THR A 47 -6.76 -6.18 12.22
C THR A 47 -6.22 -4.85 12.69
N GLU A 48 -5.50 -4.92 13.80
CA GLU A 48 -4.66 -3.85 14.31
C GLU A 48 -3.97 -3.20 13.12
N VAL A 49 -4.29 -1.92 12.88
CA VAL A 49 -3.62 -1.09 11.90
C VAL A 49 -2.15 -1.10 12.30
N GLY A 50 -1.36 -1.98 11.69
CA GLY A 50 0.07 -2.04 11.89
C GLY A 50 0.60 -0.63 11.66
N SER A 51 1.13 -0.04 12.72
CA SER A 51 1.46 1.37 12.85
C SER A 51 1.90 1.99 11.52
N THR A 52 0.99 2.67 10.83
CA THR A 52 1.31 3.56 9.70
C THR A 52 1.94 4.85 10.20
N GLN A 53 2.72 4.79 11.30
CA GLN A 53 3.54 5.91 11.71
C GLN A 53 4.76 5.92 10.79
N SER A 54 4.70 6.77 9.77
CA SER A 54 5.89 7.31 9.14
C SER A 54 6.86 7.73 10.26
N PRO A 55 8.14 7.35 10.21
CA PRO A 55 9.11 7.76 11.22
C PRO A 55 9.02 9.26 11.44
N SER A 56 9.05 9.71 12.70
CA SER A 56 9.13 11.14 12.98
C SER A 56 10.34 11.73 12.25
N PHE A 57 10.17 12.88 11.60
CA PHE A 57 11.29 13.60 10.97
C PHE A 57 12.34 14.04 11.99
N ASP A 58 11.96 14.13 13.28
CA ASP A 58 12.87 14.46 14.38
C ASP A 58 13.83 13.28 14.70
N ASP A 59 13.43 12.04 14.41
CA ASP A 59 14.23 10.84 14.66
C ASP A 59 15.10 10.49 13.45
N GLN A 60 16.23 11.18 13.34
CA GLN A 60 17.16 10.94 12.22
C GLN A 60 17.96 9.65 12.39
N GLN A 61 17.85 8.72 11.42
CA GLN A 61 18.61 7.47 11.42
C GLN A 61 19.98 7.69 10.77
N HIS A 62 21.05 7.48 11.54
CA HIS A 62 22.41 7.64 11.04
C HIS A 62 22.68 6.66 9.88
N GLY A 63 23.10 7.18 8.73
CA GLY A 63 23.44 6.37 7.55
C GLY A 63 22.25 5.90 6.71
N VAL A 64 21.10 6.55 6.84
CA VAL A 64 19.92 6.36 5.97
C VAL A 64 19.52 7.71 5.37
N PRO A 65 19.32 7.84 4.05
CA PRO A 65 18.84 9.08 3.47
C PRO A 65 17.39 9.35 3.86
N GLN A 66 17.13 10.45 4.55
CA GLN A 66 15.78 10.84 5.01
C GLN A 66 15.27 12.15 4.39
N SER A 67 16.00 12.78 3.46
CA SER A 67 15.66 14.12 2.95
C SER A 67 14.43 14.17 2.03
N LEU A 68 14.27 13.17 1.15
CA LEU A 68 13.19 13.13 0.15
C LEU A 68 12.25 11.95 0.33
N PHE A 69 12.63 11.03 1.21
CA PHE A 69 11.92 9.78 1.45
C PHE A 69 11.08 9.93 2.72
N THR A 70 9.78 9.67 2.61
CA THR A 70 8.93 9.43 3.78
C THR A 70 9.48 8.24 4.57
N TRP A 71 9.92 7.21 3.87
CA TRP A 71 10.75 6.13 4.41
C TRP A 71 11.54 5.45 3.29
N ILE A 72 12.67 4.84 3.66
CA ILE A 72 13.49 4.02 2.77
C ILE A 72 14.10 2.87 3.56
N LYS A 73 14.06 1.65 3.01
CA LYS A 73 14.51 0.42 3.67
C LYS A 73 15.20 -0.51 2.68
N MET A 74 16.26 -1.17 3.14
CA MET A 74 16.79 -2.34 2.46
C MET A 74 16.00 -3.58 2.87
N ALA A 75 15.74 -4.48 1.92
CA ALA A 75 14.89 -5.64 2.12
C ALA A 75 15.32 -6.80 1.22
N LYS A 76 14.89 -8.03 1.55
CA LYS A 76 15.08 -9.20 0.67
C LYS A 76 14.10 -9.24 -0.50
N GLY A 77 13.01 -8.48 -0.40
CA GLY A 77 11.95 -8.41 -1.38
C GLY A 77 10.96 -7.34 -0.98
N PHE A 78 9.87 -7.26 -1.73
CA PHE A 78 8.75 -6.40 -1.41
C PHE A 78 7.46 -7.11 -1.84
N ASP A 79 6.37 -6.76 -1.16
CA ASP A 79 5.02 -7.13 -1.57
C ASP A 79 4.30 -5.90 -2.12
N VAL A 80 3.33 -6.14 -3.00
CA VAL A 80 2.46 -5.11 -3.55
C VAL A 80 1.11 -5.23 -2.86
N GLU A 81 0.93 -4.48 -1.79
CA GLU A 81 -0.34 -4.44 -1.08
C GLU A 81 -1.34 -3.59 -1.89
N TRP A 82 -2.33 -4.27 -2.46
CA TRP A 82 -3.51 -3.64 -3.03
C TRP A 82 -4.46 -3.27 -1.90
N ASP A 83 -4.39 -2.01 -1.46
CA ASP A 83 -5.33 -1.53 -0.45
C ASP A 83 -6.76 -1.55 -1.04
N THR A 84 -7.57 -2.48 -0.53
CA THR A 84 -9.00 -2.60 -0.87
C THR A 84 -9.87 -1.93 0.20
N PHE A 85 -9.35 -0.97 0.97
CA PHE A 85 -10.15 -0.19 1.90
C PHE A 85 -11.04 0.80 1.13
N GLY A 86 -12.24 0.34 0.78
CA GLY A 86 -13.29 1.14 0.13
C GLY A 86 -14.39 0.28 -0.49
N ARG A 87 -15.49 0.90 -0.92
CA ARG A 87 -16.46 0.20 -1.81
C ARG A 87 -15.73 -0.11 -3.11
N LYS A 88 -15.84 -1.36 -3.62
CA LYS A 88 -15.29 -1.72 -4.94
C LYS A 88 -15.71 -0.68 -5.98
N GLY A 89 -14.74 0.05 -6.54
CA GLY A 89 -14.96 1.10 -7.55
C GLY A 89 -14.80 2.54 -7.07
N TRP A 90 -14.52 2.81 -5.80
CA TRP A 90 -14.28 4.17 -5.28
C TRP A 90 -13.06 4.16 -4.35
N TYR A 91 -11.99 4.84 -4.78
CA TYR A 91 -10.65 4.92 -4.15
C TYR A 91 -9.90 3.60 -4.00
N THR A 92 -9.47 3.00 -5.11
CA THR A 92 -8.31 2.10 -5.05
C THR A 92 -7.10 3.00 -4.80
N GLN A 93 -6.48 2.90 -3.64
CA GLN A 93 -5.24 3.63 -3.37
C GLN A 93 -4.12 3.07 -4.26
N ASP A 94 -3.11 3.90 -4.52
CA ASP A 94 -1.92 3.48 -5.26
C ASP A 94 -1.32 2.23 -4.60
N PRO A 95 -0.87 1.24 -5.40
CA PRO A 95 -0.31 0.01 -4.89
C PRO A 95 0.83 0.31 -3.91
N ARG A 96 0.66 -0.12 -2.65
CA ARG A 96 1.67 0.16 -1.62
C ARG A 96 2.75 -0.91 -1.67
N LEU A 97 4.00 -0.47 -1.80
CA LEU A 97 5.14 -1.38 -1.65
C LEU A 97 5.45 -1.58 -0.17
N LYS A 98 5.42 -2.84 0.27
CA LYS A 98 5.82 -3.22 1.63
C LYS A 98 7.12 -4.00 1.60
N PRO A 99 8.18 -3.54 2.28
CA PRO A 99 9.44 -4.29 2.32
C PRO A 99 9.28 -5.61 3.08
N ILE A 100 9.72 -6.71 2.47
CA ILE A 100 9.76 -8.04 3.07
C ILE A 100 11.12 -8.25 3.74
N GLU A 101 11.10 -8.56 5.03
CA GLU A 101 12.29 -8.70 5.89
C GLU A 101 13.26 -7.50 5.78
N PRO A 102 12.88 -6.30 6.26
CA PRO A 102 13.74 -5.13 6.22
C PRO A 102 15.01 -5.36 7.03
N ARG A 103 16.18 -5.37 6.39
CA ARG A 103 17.47 -5.69 7.04
C ARG A 103 18.66 -5.09 6.30
N SER A 104 19.79 -5.00 7.00
CA SER A 104 21.08 -4.55 6.46
C SER A 104 22.16 -5.64 6.46
N VAL A 105 21.82 -6.87 6.85
CA VAL A 105 22.73 -8.02 6.84
C VAL A 105 22.14 -9.10 5.96
N PHE A 106 22.88 -9.51 4.92
CA PHE A 106 22.45 -10.44 3.89
C PHE A 106 23.35 -11.68 3.81
N THR A 107 22.89 -12.73 3.14
CA THR A 107 23.67 -13.96 2.89
C THR A 107 24.18 -13.98 1.45
N PRO A 108 25.30 -14.67 1.15
CA PRO A 108 25.84 -14.81 -0.20
C PRO A 108 24.84 -15.32 -1.24
N GLU A 109 23.89 -16.15 -0.80
CA GLU A 109 22.87 -16.80 -1.62
C GLU A 109 21.68 -15.89 -1.92
N THR A 110 21.57 -14.73 -1.26
CA THR A 110 20.49 -13.77 -1.50
C THR A 110 20.49 -13.38 -2.99
N PRO A 111 19.40 -13.60 -3.74
CA PRO A 111 19.41 -13.39 -5.19
C PRO A 111 19.54 -11.90 -5.56
N ALA A 112 18.76 -11.05 -4.88
CA ALA A 112 18.77 -9.61 -5.02
C ALA A 112 18.52 -8.94 -3.67
N ILE A 113 19.04 -7.73 -3.51
CA ILE A 113 18.79 -6.87 -2.37
C ILE A 113 18.03 -5.66 -2.89
N TYR A 114 16.88 -5.37 -2.30
CA TYR A 114 16.02 -4.28 -2.73
C TYR A 114 16.18 -3.08 -1.82
N ILE A 115 16.22 -1.88 -2.40
CA ILE A 115 15.98 -0.64 -1.68
C ILE A 115 14.55 -0.24 -2.00
N VAL A 116 13.65 -0.36 -1.03
CA VAL A 116 12.23 -0.04 -1.16
C VAL A 116 11.99 1.28 -0.45
N PHE A 117 11.19 2.16 -1.05
CA PHE A 117 10.95 3.47 -0.49
C PHE A 117 9.57 4.02 -0.80
N GLU A 118 9.20 5.01 0.00
CA GLU A 118 8.10 5.93 -0.26
C GLU A 118 8.64 7.36 -0.28
N VAL A 119 8.19 8.14 -1.26
CA VAL A 119 8.45 9.59 -1.36
C VAL A 119 7.16 10.38 -1.22
N ALA A 120 7.31 11.67 -0.93
CA ALA A 120 6.21 12.62 -1.14
C ALA A 120 5.84 12.63 -2.63
N PRO A 121 4.56 12.87 -2.98
CA PRO A 121 4.15 13.05 -4.38
C PRO A 121 5.06 14.06 -5.07
N LEU A 122 5.61 13.68 -6.23
CA LEU A 122 6.51 14.52 -6.99
C LEU A 122 5.70 15.37 -7.98
N GLU A 123 6.06 16.63 -8.16
CA GLU A 123 5.37 17.46 -9.17
C GLU A 123 5.73 16.98 -10.58
N ASP A 124 7.01 16.68 -10.80
CA ASP A 124 7.57 16.27 -12.09
C ASP A 124 8.04 14.80 -12.08
N PRO A 125 7.93 14.09 -13.22
CA PRO A 125 8.53 12.77 -13.39
C PRO A 125 10.04 12.78 -13.11
N THR A 126 10.48 11.82 -12.32
CA THR A 126 11.83 11.77 -11.77
C THR A 126 12.38 10.36 -11.86
N GLN A 127 13.69 10.22 -12.01
CA GLN A 127 14.36 8.93 -11.93
C GLN A 127 15.17 8.82 -10.64
N PHE A 128 15.03 7.69 -9.97
CA PHE A 128 15.86 7.27 -8.85
C PHE A 128 16.92 6.31 -9.35
N GLY A 129 18.12 6.40 -8.81
CA GLY A 129 19.21 5.51 -9.17
C GLY A 129 19.95 4.99 -7.95
N VAL A 130 20.53 3.81 -8.06
CA VAL A 130 21.48 3.27 -7.09
C VAL A 130 22.76 2.84 -7.78
N GLN A 131 23.88 3.03 -7.09
CA GLN A 131 25.14 2.35 -7.39
C GLN A 131 25.66 1.72 -6.12
N TRP A 132 26.06 0.45 -6.17
CA TRP A 132 26.61 -0.24 -5.01
C TRP A 132 28.06 -0.62 -5.22
N TYR A 133 28.79 -0.58 -4.11
CA TYR A 133 30.22 -0.75 -4.04
C TYR A 133 30.56 -1.64 -2.85
N ARG A 134 31.68 -2.35 -2.95
CA ARG A 134 32.29 -3.01 -1.79
C ARG A 134 33.14 -2.00 -1.02
N GLU A 135 32.98 -1.94 0.30
CA GLU A 135 33.87 -1.16 1.18
C GLU A 135 35.08 -2.04 1.55
N GLU A 136 36.30 -1.57 1.26
CA GLU A 136 37.52 -2.22 1.73
C GLU A 136 37.97 -1.62 3.08
N PRO A 137 38.57 -2.41 3.99
CA PRO A 137 38.96 -1.96 5.34
C PRO A 137 39.91 -0.76 5.40
N ASN A 138 40.59 -0.41 4.29
CA ASN A 138 41.55 0.71 4.18
C ASN A 138 41.17 1.73 3.09
N SER A 139 39.88 1.83 2.73
CA SER A 139 39.40 2.52 1.54
C SER A 139 39.34 4.05 1.64
N GLN A 140 40.50 4.71 1.61
CA GLN A 140 40.53 6.13 1.22
C GLN A 140 40.41 6.35 -0.30
N MET A 141 40.63 5.36 -1.18
CA MET A 141 40.75 5.66 -2.62
C MET A 141 40.21 4.69 -3.68
N ARG A 142 39.67 3.50 -3.36
CA ARG A 142 39.09 2.65 -4.42
C ARG A 142 37.88 1.87 -3.93
N GLN A 143 36.69 2.43 -4.18
CA GLN A 143 35.44 1.70 -4.12
C GLN A 143 35.24 1.02 -5.49
N GLU A 144 35.27 -0.31 -5.54
CA GLU A 144 34.94 -1.04 -6.76
C GLU A 144 33.43 -0.98 -6.98
N GLN A 145 33.00 -0.40 -8.11
CA GLN A 145 31.58 -0.39 -8.48
C GLN A 145 31.18 -1.79 -8.95
N LEU A 146 30.19 -2.37 -8.31
CA LEU A 146 29.72 -3.72 -8.62
C LEU A 146 28.51 -3.71 -9.56
N GLY A 147 27.72 -2.65 -9.51
CA GLY A 147 26.57 -2.49 -10.39
C GLY A 147 25.85 -1.17 -10.20
N LYS A 148 24.72 -1.04 -10.89
CA LYS A 148 23.81 0.11 -10.81
C LYS A 148 22.42 -0.30 -11.25
N ASP A 149 21.42 0.43 -10.78
CA ASP A 149 20.03 0.31 -11.21
C ASP A 149 19.38 1.70 -11.27
N VAL A 150 18.35 1.85 -12.10
CA VAL A 150 17.60 3.10 -12.31
C VAL A 150 16.12 2.79 -12.44
N LEU A 151 15.30 3.48 -11.64
CA LEU A 151 13.85 3.46 -11.70
C LEU A 151 13.34 4.83 -12.15
N GLU A 152 12.56 4.87 -13.23
CA GLU A 152 11.77 6.05 -13.58
C GLU A 152 10.44 6.03 -12.82
N LEU A 153 10.14 7.14 -12.14
CA LEU A 153 8.97 7.32 -11.30
C LEU A 153 8.11 8.47 -11.88
N PRO A 154 6.87 8.19 -12.31
CA PRO A 154 5.92 9.24 -12.70
C PRO A 154 5.62 10.18 -11.54
N GLY A 155 5.25 11.44 -11.80
CA GLY A 155 5.08 12.46 -10.74
C GLY A 155 4.10 12.07 -9.61
N HIS A 156 3.02 11.36 -9.92
CA HIS A 156 2.03 10.96 -8.90
C HIS A 156 2.37 9.66 -8.17
N GLU A 157 3.38 8.91 -8.62
CA GLU A 157 3.76 7.65 -8.00
C GLU A 157 4.61 7.92 -6.76
N ARG A 158 4.27 7.26 -5.65
CA ARG A 158 4.91 7.49 -4.35
C ARG A 158 5.83 6.34 -3.96
N TYR A 159 5.60 5.16 -4.51
CA TYR A 159 6.31 3.95 -4.11
C TYR A 159 7.28 3.52 -5.20
N GLY A 160 8.49 3.16 -4.80
CA GLY A 160 9.51 2.68 -5.71
C GLY A 160 10.42 1.64 -5.07
N TYR A 161 11.10 0.87 -5.92
CA TYR A 161 12.17 0.00 -5.52
C TYR A 161 13.35 0.09 -6.49
N LEU A 162 14.55 -0.09 -5.95
CA LEU A 162 15.77 -0.29 -6.73
C LEU A 162 16.31 -1.69 -6.45
N GLU A 163 16.70 -2.40 -7.49
CA GLU A 163 17.17 -3.78 -7.41
C GLU A 163 18.70 -3.83 -7.52
N MET A 164 19.34 -4.33 -6.46
CA MET A 164 20.78 -4.59 -6.46
C MET A 164 20.99 -6.08 -6.64
N THR A 165 21.66 -6.47 -7.74
CA THR A 165 21.94 -7.86 -8.08
C THR A 165 23.42 -8.18 -7.87
N ARG A 166 23.68 -9.45 -7.59
CA ARG A 166 25.05 -9.99 -7.53
C ARG A 166 25.65 -10.09 -8.92
N SER A 167 26.94 -9.76 -9.07
CA SER A 167 27.66 -9.85 -10.34
C SER A 167 28.07 -11.27 -10.74
N GLY A 168 27.83 -12.28 -9.89
CA GLY A 168 28.21 -13.68 -10.12
C GLY A 168 27.27 -14.68 -9.46
N GLU A 169 27.74 -15.90 -9.16
CA GLU A 169 26.91 -16.95 -8.56
C GLU A 169 26.46 -16.64 -7.13
N ARG A 170 27.21 -15.83 -6.39
CA ARG A 170 26.91 -15.43 -5.00
C ARG A 170 27.44 -14.02 -4.73
N TRP A 171 26.91 -13.35 -3.72
CA TRP A 171 27.51 -12.14 -3.19
C TRP A 171 28.84 -12.46 -2.49
N ILE A 172 29.83 -11.58 -2.66
CA ILE A 172 31.10 -11.71 -1.95
C ILE A 172 30.87 -11.30 -0.49
N VAL A 173 31.42 -12.03 0.47
CA VAL A 173 31.32 -11.66 1.90
C VAL A 173 32.08 -10.35 2.15
N GLY A 174 31.46 -9.44 2.91
CA GLY A 174 32.06 -8.15 3.27
C GLY A 174 31.05 -7.03 3.49
N ASP A 175 31.60 -5.82 3.63
CA ASP A 175 30.84 -4.57 3.81
C ASP A 175 30.59 -3.89 2.46
N TYR A 176 29.43 -3.25 2.35
CA TYR A 176 28.96 -2.63 1.13
C TYR A 176 28.32 -1.28 1.40
N VAL A 177 28.41 -0.41 0.40
CA VAL A 177 27.72 0.88 0.38
C VAL A 177 26.92 1.03 -0.91
N ALA A 178 25.65 1.37 -0.77
CA ALA A 178 24.75 1.75 -1.85
C ALA A 178 24.57 3.26 -1.84
N LYS A 179 24.97 3.94 -2.91
CA LYS A 179 24.76 5.38 -3.11
C LYS A 179 23.47 5.58 -3.89
N VAL A 180 22.57 6.41 -3.36
CA VAL A 180 21.25 6.68 -3.93
C VAL A 180 21.27 8.06 -4.59
N TYR A 181 20.69 8.14 -5.77
CA TYR A 181 20.66 9.32 -6.63
C TYR A 181 19.23 9.67 -7.06
N ILE A 182 19.00 10.95 -7.33
CA ILE A 182 17.77 11.45 -7.92
C ILE A 182 18.10 12.40 -9.06
N ALA A 183 17.38 12.32 -10.17
CA ALA A 183 17.49 13.28 -11.27
C ALA A 183 16.18 13.39 -12.03
N PRO A 184 15.90 14.51 -12.72
CA PRO A 184 14.84 14.57 -13.70
C PRO A 184 15.06 13.55 -14.83
N ILE A 185 13.98 13.04 -15.40
CA ILE A 185 14.06 12.13 -16.55
C ILE A 185 14.79 12.83 -17.72
N GLY A 186 15.68 12.11 -18.39
CA GLY A 186 16.50 12.62 -19.48
C GLY A 186 17.82 13.29 -19.05
N GLN A 187 18.05 13.46 -17.74
CA GLN A 187 19.36 13.84 -17.21
C GLN A 187 20.18 12.60 -16.83
N GLN A 188 21.49 12.76 -16.67
CA GLN A 188 22.35 11.68 -16.17
C GLN A 188 22.13 11.50 -14.65
N PRO A 189 21.64 10.33 -14.17
CA PRO A 189 21.32 10.15 -12.76
C PRO A 189 22.57 10.10 -11.88
N PHE A 190 23.64 9.47 -12.36
CA PHE A 190 24.86 9.22 -11.60
C PHE A 190 25.83 10.39 -11.71
N HIS A 191 25.55 11.44 -10.94
CA HIS A 191 26.44 12.58 -10.73
C HIS A 191 26.48 12.93 -9.24
N ALA A 192 27.61 13.47 -8.77
CA ALA A 192 27.80 13.79 -7.35
C ALA A 192 26.72 14.76 -6.81
N VAL A 193 26.27 15.71 -7.64
CA VAL A 193 25.21 16.68 -7.28
C VAL A 193 23.82 16.03 -7.13
N ASN A 194 23.63 14.86 -7.74
CA ASN A 194 22.37 14.12 -7.73
C ASN A 194 22.31 13.10 -6.59
N GLN A 195 23.40 12.92 -5.83
CA GLN A 195 23.44 11.96 -4.74
C GLN A 195 22.64 12.48 -3.53
N VAL A 196 21.59 11.74 -3.16
CA VAL A 196 20.68 12.10 -2.06
C VAL A 196 20.99 11.36 -0.77
N GLY A 197 21.81 10.30 -0.85
CA GLY A 197 22.48 9.74 0.31
C GLY A 197 23.04 8.35 0.05
N MET A 198 23.32 7.64 1.15
CA MET A 198 23.99 6.36 1.12
C MET A 198 23.38 5.43 2.16
N MET A 199 23.40 4.14 1.87
CA MET A 199 22.95 3.08 2.77
C MET A 199 24.01 1.99 2.82
N ARG A 200 24.28 1.46 4.02
CA ARG A 200 25.28 0.40 4.21
C ARG A 200 24.61 -0.95 4.49
N PHE A 201 25.20 -2.00 3.94
CA PHE A 201 24.81 -3.37 4.25
C PHE A 201 26.03 -4.29 4.31
N ARG A 202 25.85 -5.46 4.92
CA ARG A 202 26.88 -6.49 5.04
C ARG A 202 26.40 -7.79 4.46
N VAL A 203 27.30 -8.52 3.81
CA VAL A 203 27.07 -9.90 3.41
C VAL A 203 27.93 -10.78 4.30
N VAL A 204 27.30 -11.68 5.05
CA VAL A 204 27.95 -12.60 5.99
C VAL A 204 27.57 -14.04 5.66
N LEU A 205 28.48 -14.98 5.93
CA LEU A 205 28.15 -16.41 5.81
C LEU A 205 26.93 -16.73 6.68
N SER A 206 26.03 -17.57 6.19
CA SER A 206 24.98 -18.14 7.04
C SER A 206 25.64 -18.94 8.16
N GLU A 207 25.26 -18.66 9.41
CA GLU A 207 25.62 -19.50 10.56
C GLU A 207 24.99 -20.90 10.45
#